data_AF-A0A956RC92-F1
#
_entry.id   AF-A0A956RC92-F1
#
_cell.length_a   1.000
_cell.length_b   1.000
_cell.length_c   1.000
_cell.angle_alpha   90.00
_cell.angle_beta   90.00
_cell.angle_gamma   90.00
#
_symmetry.space_group_name_H-M   'P 1'
#
loop_
_entity.id
_entity.type
_entity.pdbx_description
1 polymer ?
#
loop_
_entity_poly.entity_id
_entity_poly.type
_entity_poly.pdbx_seq_one_letter_code
_entity_poly.pdbx_strand_id
1 'polypeptide(L)'
;MSGKHRGRAPEDAESFGAERVPVLRTAVGELSWLLERGYPERSALELVGNRHALTARQRKAVSRCAAGDATVRARCAQRVEASALAGAEVAVDGFNAIIGGESVFSGGVVLVGRDGA
;
A
#
# COMPACT_ATOMS: atom_id res chain seq x y z
N MET A 1 13.93 1.18 25.61
CA MET A 1 12.66 0.75 24.99
C MET A 1 12.71 1.14 23.52
N SER A 2 12.92 0.19 22.61
CA SER A 2 12.99 0.47 21.17
C SER A 2 11.56 0.61 20.64
N GLY A 3 11.05 1.84 20.60
CA GLY A 3 9.74 2.12 20.05
C GLY A 3 9.76 1.81 18.56
N LYS A 4 8.85 0.94 18.11
CA LYS A 4 8.61 0.67 16.68
C LYS A 4 8.08 1.96 16.05
N HIS A 5 9.00 2.83 15.63
CA HIS A 5 8.67 4.14 15.07
C HIS A 5 7.85 3.92 13.79
N ARG A 6 6.65 4.52 13.73
CA ARG A 6 5.73 4.42 12.58
C ARG A 6 5.89 5.60 11.61
N GLY A 7 6.79 6.52 11.90
CA GLY A 7 7.19 7.59 11.02
C GLY A 7 8.35 7.23 10.09
N ARG A 8 9.00 8.26 9.53
CA ARG A 8 10.13 8.13 8.61
C ARG A 8 11.18 7.15 9.14
N ALA A 9 11.48 6.14 8.34
CA ALA A 9 12.61 5.26 8.56
C ALA A 9 13.87 5.84 7.88
N PRO A 10 15.07 5.64 8.43
CA PRO A 10 16.31 6.14 7.82
C PRO A 10 16.47 5.69 6.37
N GLU A 11 16.02 4.47 6.06
CA GLU A 11 16.18 3.82 4.76
C GLU A 11 15.07 4.22 3.75
N ASP A 12 14.12 5.07 4.14
CA ASP A 12 13.00 5.47 3.26
C ASP A 12 13.48 6.22 2.03
N ALA A 13 14.48 7.08 2.17
CA ALA A 13 15.01 7.87 1.07
C ALA A 13 15.63 6.99 -0.03
N GLU A 14 16.33 5.93 0.37
CA GLU A 14 16.91 4.96 -0.56
C GLU A 14 15.85 3.96 -1.07
N SER A 15 14.96 3.50 -0.19
CA SER A 15 13.95 2.49 -0.54
C SER A 15 12.87 3.03 -1.49
N PHE A 16 12.59 4.33 -1.43
CA PHE A 16 11.49 4.97 -2.16
C PHE A 16 11.94 6.22 -2.94
N GLY A 17 13.25 6.35 -3.17
CA GLY A 17 13.83 7.39 -4.03
C GLY A 17 13.28 7.35 -5.45
N ALA A 18 13.43 8.46 -6.18
CA ALA A 18 12.86 8.64 -7.52
C ALA A 18 13.29 7.53 -8.50
N GLU A 19 14.52 7.04 -8.37
CA GLU A 19 15.10 5.94 -9.14
C GLU A 19 14.45 4.58 -8.85
N ARG A 20 13.89 4.38 -7.64
CA ARG A 20 13.21 3.14 -7.25
C ARG A 20 11.75 3.12 -7.68
N VAL A 21 11.10 4.28 -7.82
CA VAL A 21 9.66 4.37 -8.14
C VAL A 21 9.26 3.57 -9.40
N PRO A 22 9.99 3.61 -10.54
CA PRO A 22 9.63 2.82 -11.71
C PRO A 22 9.67 1.30 -11.46
N VAL A 23 10.65 0.83 -10.69
CA VAL A 23 10.78 -0.59 -10.30
C VAL A 23 9.61 -1.00 -9.41
N LEU A 24 9.26 -0.17 -8.42
CA LEU A 24 8.14 -0.45 -7.52
C LEU A 24 6.80 -0.49 -8.26
N ARG A 25 6.56 0.42 -9.21
CA ARG A 25 5.36 0.41 -10.06
C ARG A 25 5.28 -0.87 -10.90
N THR A 26 6.40 -1.29 -11.48
CA THR A 26 6.48 -2.55 -12.24
C THR A 26 6.17 -3.75 -11.34
N ALA A 27 6.78 -3.80 -10.15
CA ALA A 27 6.55 -4.87 -9.18
C ALA A 27 5.07 -4.94 -8.72
N VAL A 28 4.43 -3.79 -8.48
CA VAL A 28 2.99 -3.74 -8.17
C VAL A 28 2.17 -4.32 -9.32
N GLY A 29 2.45 -3.94 -10.57
CA GLY A 29 1.75 -4.48 -11.74
C GLY A 29 1.91 -6.00 -11.90
N GLU A 30 3.12 -6.51 -11.74
CA GLU A 30 3.40 -7.95 -11.82
C GLU A 30 2.73 -8.74 -10.69
N LEU A 31 2.81 -8.24 -9.45
CA LEU A 31 2.14 -8.88 -8.32
C LEU A 31 0.61 -8.88 -8.53
N SER A 32 0.06 -7.75 -8.94
CA SER A 32 -1.36 -7.63 -9.30
C SER A 32 -1.79 -8.64 -10.37
N TRP A 33 -0.97 -8.84 -11.41
CA TRP A 33 -1.25 -9.79 -12.48
C TRP A 33 -1.28 -11.25 -11.99
N LEU A 34 -0.41 -11.61 -11.05
CA LEU A 34 -0.38 -12.92 -10.41
C LEU A 34 -1.59 -13.13 -9.49
N LEU A 35 -1.93 -12.14 -8.67
CA LEU A 35 -3.06 -12.21 -7.75
C LEU A 35 -4.39 -12.37 -8.51
N GLU A 36 -4.56 -11.69 -9.64
CA GLU A 36 -5.75 -11.84 -10.51
C GLU A 36 -5.92 -13.28 -11.01
N ARG A 37 -4.84 -14.05 -11.10
CA ARG A 37 -4.84 -15.45 -11.55
C ARG A 37 -4.92 -16.46 -10.41
N GLY A 38 -5.16 -16.00 -9.18
CA GLY A 38 -5.29 -16.86 -8.01
C GLY A 38 -3.97 -17.42 -7.49
N TYR A 39 -2.83 -16.83 -7.87
CA TYR A 39 -1.56 -17.21 -7.26
C TYR A 39 -1.54 -16.81 -5.77
N PRO A 40 -0.99 -17.65 -4.87
CA PRO A 40 -0.89 -17.31 -3.45
C PRO A 40 -0.04 -16.06 -3.23
N GLU A 41 -0.56 -15.09 -2.48
CA GLU A 41 0.07 -13.78 -2.29
C GLU A 41 1.50 -13.88 -1.78
N ARG A 42 1.76 -14.74 -0.79
CA ARG A 42 3.10 -14.89 -0.19
C ARG A 42 4.13 -15.34 -1.24
N SER A 43 3.82 -16.37 -2.01
CA SER A 43 4.73 -16.91 -3.03
C SER A 43 4.90 -15.95 -4.21
N ALA A 44 3.82 -15.27 -4.62
CA ALA A 44 3.86 -14.27 -5.67
C ALA A 44 4.74 -13.06 -5.26
N LEU A 45 4.58 -12.57 -4.02
CA LEU A 45 5.38 -11.46 -3.49
C LEU A 45 6.87 -11.84 -3.37
N GLU A 46 7.16 -13.08 -2.96
CA GLU A 46 8.53 -13.59 -2.91
C GLU A 46 9.17 -13.59 -4.30
N LEU A 47 8.48 -14.15 -5.29
CA LEU A 47 8.93 -14.22 -6.68
C LEU A 47 9.19 -12.82 -7.28
N VAL A 48 8.18 -11.94 -7.23
CA VAL A 48 8.27 -10.57 -7.78
C VAL A 48 9.34 -9.78 -7.04
N GLY A 49 9.38 -9.88 -5.72
CA GLY A 49 10.38 -9.16 -4.94
C GLY A 49 11.81 -9.67 -5.22
N ASN A 50 12.01 -10.97 -5.46
CA ASN A 50 13.32 -11.52 -5.81
C ASN A 50 13.76 -11.01 -7.19
N ARG A 51 12.86 -11.01 -8.18
CA ARG A 51 13.11 -10.49 -9.53
C ARG A 51 13.63 -9.06 -9.54
N HIS A 52 13.07 -8.19 -8.69
CA HIS A 52 13.42 -6.76 -8.62
C HIS A 52 14.40 -6.41 -7.50
N ALA A 53 14.99 -7.41 -6.85
CA ALA A 53 15.87 -7.27 -5.69
C ALA A 53 15.28 -6.33 -4.62
N LEU A 54 13.99 -6.50 -4.30
CA LEU A 54 13.29 -5.63 -3.36
C LEU A 54 13.69 -5.90 -1.92
N THR A 55 13.92 -4.82 -1.17
CA THR A 55 14.10 -4.87 0.29
C THR A 55 12.83 -5.36 0.98
N ALA A 56 12.94 -5.83 2.22
CA ALA A 56 11.76 -6.21 3.01
C ALA A 56 10.73 -5.07 3.14
N ARG A 57 11.21 -3.82 3.21
CA ARG A 57 10.37 -2.62 3.29
C ARG A 57 9.64 -2.34 1.98
N GLN A 58 10.34 -2.46 0.84
CA GLN A 58 9.72 -2.36 -0.49
C GLN A 58 8.72 -3.47 -0.75
N ARG A 59 9.00 -4.72 -0.33
CA ARG A 59 8.04 -5.83 -0.44
C ARG A 59 6.75 -5.55 0.32
N LYS A 60 6.86 -5.01 1.54
CA LYS A 60 5.69 -4.60 2.34
C LYS A 60 4.87 -3.51 1.64
N ALA A 61 5.53 -2.54 1.02
CA ALA A 61 4.87 -1.50 0.23
C ALA A 61 4.15 -2.10 -0.99
N VAL A 62 4.86 -2.89 -1.79
CA VAL A 62 4.31 -3.55 -2.98
C VAL A 62 3.11 -4.43 -2.65
N SER A 63 3.17 -5.22 -1.56
CA SER A 63 2.06 -6.07 -1.15
C SER A 63 0.82 -5.27 -0.72
N ARG A 64 1.01 -4.07 -0.18
CA ARG A 64 -0.10 -3.19 0.24
C ARG A 64 -0.71 -2.41 -0.92
N CYS A 65 0.07 -2.13 -1.96
CA CYS A 65 -0.40 -1.41 -3.15
C CYS A 65 -0.96 -2.32 -4.24
N ALA A 66 -0.56 -3.59 -4.27
CA ALA A 66 -1.03 -4.57 -5.26
C ALA A 66 -2.41 -5.14 -4.91
N ALA A 67 -3.21 -5.34 -5.94
CA ALA A 67 -4.49 -6.03 -5.87
C ALA A 67 -4.88 -6.55 -7.27
N GLY A 68 -5.63 -7.64 -7.33
CA GLY A 68 -6.29 -8.08 -8.56
C GLY A 68 -7.42 -7.12 -8.95
N ASP A 69 -7.81 -7.13 -10.22
CA ASP A 69 -8.88 -6.29 -10.77
C ASP A 69 -10.23 -6.61 -10.10
N ALA A 70 -10.50 -7.88 -9.81
CA ALA A 70 -11.72 -8.27 -9.09
C ALA A 70 -11.78 -7.64 -7.69
N THR A 71 -10.67 -7.63 -6.96
CA THR A 71 -10.56 -7.00 -5.64
C THR A 71 -10.69 -5.48 -5.75
N VAL A 72 -10.05 -4.85 -6.73
CA VAL A 72 -10.16 -3.41 -6.97
C VAL A 72 -11.62 -3.03 -7.26
N ARG A 73 -12.30 -3.76 -8.16
CA ARG A 73 -13.72 -3.52 -8.47
C ARG A 73 -14.60 -3.64 -7.23
N ALA A 74 -14.39 -4.68 -6.41
CA ALA A 74 -15.16 -4.89 -5.19
C ALA A 74 -15.00 -3.72 -4.18
N ARG A 75 -13.78 -3.21 -4.01
CA ARG A 75 -13.52 -2.05 -3.14
C ARG A 75 -14.14 -0.78 -3.71
N CYS A 76 -13.98 -0.53 -5.01
CA CYS A 76 -14.58 0.64 -5.66
C CYS A 76 -16.11 0.62 -5.58
N ALA A 77 -16.75 -0.55 -5.69
CA ALA A 77 -18.20 -0.69 -5.55
C ALA A 77 -18.72 -0.38 -4.13
N GLN A 78 -17.86 -0.43 -3.12
CA GLN A 78 -18.18 -0.06 -1.74
C GLN A 78 -17.86 1.40 -1.41
N ARG A 79 -17.32 2.18 -2.36
CA ARG A 79 -17.02 3.59 -2.14
C ARG A 79 -18.31 4.40 -2.04
N VAL A 80 -18.33 5.28 -1.06
CA VAL A 80 -19.41 6.24 -0.84
C VAL A 80 -18.83 7.64 -1.00
N GLU A 81 -19.47 8.45 -1.85
CA GLU A 81 -19.10 9.84 -2.04
C GLU A 81 -19.35 10.66 -0.77
N ALA A 82 -18.47 11.62 -0.48
CA ALA A 82 -18.59 12.46 0.71
C ALA A 82 -19.94 13.21 0.77
N SER A 83 -20.50 13.60 -0.38
CA SER A 83 -21.81 14.24 -0.47
C SER A 83 -22.95 13.32 -0.02
N ALA A 84 -22.83 12.01 -0.25
CA ALA A 84 -23.82 11.02 0.19
C ALA A 84 -23.74 10.72 1.69
N LEU A 85 -22.64 11.15 2.35
CA LEU A 85 -22.46 11.04 3.80
C LEU A 85 -22.89 12.33 4.54
N ALA A 86 -23.32 13.37 3.83
CA ALA A 86 -23.68 14.64 4.45
C ALA A 86 -24.88 14.47 5.41
N GLY A 87 -24.68 14.82 6.68
CA GLY A 87 -25.70 14.68 7.73
C GLY A 87 -25.88 13.26 8.27
N ALA A 88 -25.10 12.28 7.76
CA ALA A 88 -25.09 10.93 8.31
C ALA A 88 -24.13 10.84 9.50
N GLU A 89 -24.48 9.99 10.47
CA GLU A 89 -23.55 9.59 11.53
C GLU A 89 -22.61 8.52 10.96
N VAL A 90 -21.29 8.78 11.01
CA VAL A 90 -20.27 7.89 10.48
C VAL A 90 -19.32 7.50 11.60
N ALA A 91 -19.22 6.21 11.88
CA ALA A 91 -18.20 5.66 12.76
C ALA A 91 -16.90 5.46 11.98
N VAL A 92 -15.80 6.03 12.47
CA VAL A 92 -14.46 5.88 11.90
C VAL A 92 -13.60 5.06 12.86
N ASP A 93 -12.81 4.15 12.31
CA ASP A 93 -11.75 3.50 13.08
C ASP A 93 -10.64 4.52 13.40
N GLY A 94 -10.71 5.09 14.60
CA GLY A 94 -9.78 6.09 15.09
C GLY A 94 -8.34 5.60 15.13
N PHE A 95 -8.09 4.29 15.34
CA PHE A 95 -6.73 3.76 15.37
C PHE A 95 -6.09 3.85 13.98
N ASN A 96 -6.80 3.39 12.95
CA ASN A 96 -6.29 3.46 11.59
C ASN A 96 -6.15 4.91 11.09
N ALA A 97 -7.06 5.80 11.48
CA ALA A 97 -6.96 7.23 11.18
C ALA A 97 -5.71 7.87 11.81
N ILE A 98 -5.46 7.62 13.10
CA ILE A 98 -4.28 8.15 13.82
C ILE A 98 -3.00 7.60 13.21
N ILE A 99 -2.92 6.30 12.93
CA ILE A 99 -1.72 5.68 12.36
C ILE A 99 -1.38 6.30 11.00
N GLY A 100 -2.37 6.49 10.12
CA GLY A 100 -2.18 7.15 8.82
C GLY A 100 -1.73 8.59 8.98
N GLY A 101 -2.39 9.35 9.87
CA GLY A 101 -2.04 10.73 10.17
C GLY A 101 -0.61 10.87 10.70
N GLU A 102 -0.21 10.04 11.66
CA GLU A 102 1.15 10.04 12.22
C GLU A 102 2.21 9.82 11.14
N SER A 103 1.99 8.87 10.22
CA SER A 103 2.89 8.65 9.09
C SER A 103 3.01 9.87 8.19
N VAL A 104 1.90 10.55 7.87
CA VAL A 104 1.92 11.79 7.07
C VAL A 104 2.70 12.90 7.79
N PHE A 105 2.36 13.18 9.06
CA PHE A 105 2.94 14.31 9.80
C PHE A 105 4.40 14.11 10.21
N SER A 106 4.86 12.86 10.32
CA SER A 106 6.26 12.52 10.61
C SER A 106 7.14 12.41 9.37
N GLY A 107 6.61 12.68 8.17
CA GLY A 107 7.34 12.54 6.90
C GLY A 107 7.63 11.08 6.53
N GLY A 108 6.80 10.15 7.02
CA GLY A 108 6.83 8.76 6.60
C GLY A 108 6.33 8.57 5.17
N VAL A 109 6.58 7.40 4.62
CA VAL A 109 6.19 7.06 3.24
C VAL A 109 4.69 6.77 3.18
N VAL A 110 4.00 7.53 2.34
CA VAL A 110 2.58 7.36 2.01
C VAL A 110 2.48 6.92 0.56
N LEU A 111 1.67 5.89 0.31
CA LEU A 111 1.57 5.23 -0.98
C LEU A 111 0.11 5.13 -1.37
N VAL A 112 -0.16 5.38 -2.65
CA VAL A 112 -1.48 5.18 -3.26
C VAL A 112 -1.56 3.75 -3.78
N GLY A 113 -2.61 3.03 -3.37
CA GLY A 113 -2.90 1.68 -3.82
C GLY A 113 -3.47 1.64 -5.24
N ARG A 114 -3.58 0.43 -5.81
CA ARG A 114 -4.11 0.25 -7.17
C ARG A 114 -5.57 0.70 -7.34
N ASP A 115 -6.35 0.70 -6.25
CA ASP A 115 -7.71 1.22 -6.23
C ASP A 115 -7.76 2.76 -6.16
N GLY A 116 -6.64 3.43 -5.93
CA GLY A 116 -6.57 4.89 -5.77
C GLY A 116 -6.84 5.37 -4.35
N ALA A 117 -6.89 4.47 -3.37
CA ALA A 117 -6.91 4.79 -1.93
C ALA A 117 -5.50 5.00 -1.35
#